data_AF-A0A2E4W2J6-F1
#
_entry.id   AF-A0A2E4W2J6-F1
#
_cell.length_a   1.000
_cell.length_b   1.000
_cell.length_c   1.000
_cell.angle_alpha   90.00
_cell.angle_beta   90.00
_cell.angle_gamma   90.00
#
_symmetry.space_group_name_H-M   'P 1'
#
loop_
_entity.id
_entity.type
_entity.pdbx_description
1 polymer ?
#
loop_
_entity_poly.entity_id
_entity_poly.type
_entity_poly.pdbx_seq_one_letter_code
_entity_poly.pdbx_strand_id
1 'polypeptide(L)'
;MAASTLNLLSSTEALASRNTAGTILPPDTYSTAWTFNSGNGSFIIDDDRTGSLTPSYYGMKISPTDTNPVVISLQDKSVLGTQMMNQTNLVFSANINSDSQLSISANLVQQAESPASQLRTSQNIPGVWTAFRSNYFEVTTTGSTLGTADYIMHIQITISNHGGNPFHITTCALIDDFAFLKNNYVLTGRTYLPTFYWDIDGQQTNPTYPFFKLLDLMTTKSFEMLQKYANWFDFEMRELRAKDTGSEDWSKSTLTDPYYAQEAARPWLSQFIGTTTKSNVWATGTNANAAGGAASGAFESWISDEASYISWQLANGHYGLASGSRSAVIGAVQQVLSDTKTVALSPYAATDSGTAQAGSGSSMTLAATASALDDAYNNHIVTITGGTGVGQTATITDYVGSTKVASATFSTNPDNTSTYTLNSRWALLIRTLTSETPDATSAGDTSAPVLDAVELARPMGFSFYHAVETALYLTLNNMGIGRLNLFKLGT
;
A
#
# COMPACT_ATOMS: atom_id res chain seq x y z
N MET A 1 26.25 36.59 -26.90
CA MET A 1 26.86 35.27 -27.08
C MET A 1 25.79 34.23 -26.81
N ALA A 2 25.50 33.38 -27.78
CA ALA A 2 24.55 32.29 -27.60
C ALA A 2 25.12 31.34 -26.53
N ALA A 3 24.44 31.22 -25.41
CA ALA A 3 24.77 30.21 -24.41
C ALA A 3 24.59 28.83 -25.04
N SER A 4 25.68 28.07 -25.21
CA SER A 4 25.59 26.73 -25.77
C SER A 4 25.10 25.78 -24.69
N THR A 5 23.92 25.19 -24.89
CA THR A 5 23.39 24.06 -24.10
C THR A 5 24.10 22.73 -24.43
N LEU A 6 25.33 22.80 -24.94
CA LEU A 6 26.11 21.63 -25.30
C LEU A 6 26.72 20.98 -24.06
N ASN A 7 26.88 19.67 -24.13
CA ASN A 7 27.69 18.92 -23.18
C ASN A 7 29.12 19.47 -23.19
N LEU A 8 29.62 19.86 -22.02
CA LEU A 8 30.98 20.36 -21.84
C LEU A 8 32.02 19.23 -21.88
N LEU A 9 31.56 17.97 -21.80
CA LEU A 9 32.39 16.80 -22.03
C LEU A 9 32.66 16.61 -23.53
N SER A 10 33.88 16.20 -23.86
CA SER A 10 34.21 15.73 -25.20
C SER A 10 33.49 14.42 -25.55
N SER A 11 33.47 14.07 -26.84
CA SER A 11 32.79 12.86 -27.32
C SER A 11 33.24 11.57 -26.63
N THR A 12 34.53 11.45 -26.29
CA THR A 12 35.10 10.27 -25.60
C THR A 12 34.81 10.24 -24.09
N GLU A 13 34.61 11.40 -23.48
CA GLU A 13 34.26 11.55 -22.06
C GLU A 13 32.76 11.34 -21.83
N ALA A 14 31.95 11.78 -22.79
CA ALA A 14 30.48 11.63 -22.75
C ALA A 14 29.99 10.21 -23.07
N LEU A 15 30.90 9.30 -23.45
CA LEU A 15 30.58 7.98 -24.01
C LEU A 15 29.78 8.07 -25.32
N ALA A 16 29.98 9.12 -26.11
CA ALA A 16 29.31 9.28 -27.40
C ALA A 16 29.93 8.36 -28.46
N SER A 17 29.09 7.71 -29.27
CA SER A 17 29.52 6.83 -30.37
C SER A 17 30.18 7.56 -31.54
N ARG A 18 29.97 8.88 -31.64
CA ARG A 18 30.46 9.73 -32.73
C ARG A 18 31.55 10.68 -32.25
N ASN A 19 32.58 10.86 -33.06
CA ASN A 19 33.61 11.88 -32.84
C ASN A 19 33.09 13.29 -33.17
N THR A 20 33.93 14.32 -32.93
CA THR A 20 33.61 15.73 -33.21
C THR A 20 33.31 16.01 -34.70
N ALA A 21 33.74 15.12 -35.61
CA ALA A 21 33.46 15.19 -37.05
C ALA A 21 32.19 14.41 -37.47
N GLY A 22 31.46 13.82 -36.52
CA GLY A 22 30.22 13.07 -36.76
C GLY A 22 30.39 11.63 -37.25
N THR A 23 31.62 11.13 -37.33
CA THR A 23 31.94 9.74 -37.71
C THR A 23 31.75 8.80 -36.53
N ILE A 24 31.14 7.64 -36.75
CA ILE A 24 30.99 6.59 -35.73
C ILE A 24 32.35 5.92 -35.49
N LEU A 25 32.78 5.83 -34.23
CA LEU A 25 34.00 5.15 -33.83
C LEU A 25 33.68 3.71 -33.44
N PRO A 26 34.32 2.68 -34.02
CA PRO A 26 34.05 1.31 -33.64
C PRO A 26 34.47 1.03 -32.19
N PRO A 27 33.73 0.16 -31.45
CA PRO A 27 33.94 -0.08 -30.01
C PRO A 27 35.37 -0.52 -29.66
N ASP A 28 35.99 -1.36 -30.51
CA ASP A 28 37.34 -1.90 -30.30
C ASP A 28 38.44 -0.83 -30.33
N THR A 29 38.15 0.33 -30.93
CA THR A 29 39.08 1.47 -31.04
C THR A 29 38.71 2.62 -30.11
N TYR A 30 37.64 2.45 -29.32
CA TYR A 30 37.10 3.50 -28.47
C TYR A 30 37.89 3.60 -27.16
N SER A 31 38.69 4.65 -27.02
CA SER A 31 39.38 4.97 -25.78
C SER A 31 38.58 5.99 -24.98
N THR A 32 38.21 5.64 -23.75
CA THR A 32 37.58 6.58 -22.80
C THR A 32 38.65 7.30 -21.98
N ALA A 33 38.29 8.46 -21.45
CA ALA A 33 39.14 9.20 -20.51
C ALA A 33 38.84 8.87 -19.03
N TRP A 34 37.93 7.94 -18.78
CA TRP A 34 37.52 7.54 -17.43
C TRP A 34 38.54 6.56 -16.83
N THR A 35 38.87 6.75 -15.55
CA THR A 35 39.84 5.95 -14.83
C THR A 35 39.22 5.25 -13.63
N PHE A 36 39.72 4.06 -13.30
CA PHE A 36 39.35 3.32 -12.09
C PHE A 36 40.32 3.64 -10.95
N ASN A 37 39.80 4.16 -9.85
CA ASN A 37 40.62 4.57 -8.71
C ASN A 37 40.62 3.54 -7.58
N SER A 38 39.56 2.72 -7.49
CA SER A 38 39.37 1.77 -6.38
C SER A 38 40.18 0.46 -6.50
N GLY A 39 40.81 0.18 -7.65
CA GLY A 39 41.45 -1.11 -7.93
C GLY A 39 40.48 -2.31 -7.95
N ASN A 40 39.19 -2.10 -7.68
CA ASN A 40 38.15 -3.12 -7.64
C ASN A 40 37.34 -3.09 -8.93
N GLY A 41 37.58 -4.07 -9.81
CA GLY A 41 36.88 -4.24 -11.08
C GLY A 41 37.60 -3.68 -12.31
N SER A 42 37.06 -4.05 -13.47
CA SER A 42 37.46 -3.56 -14.79
C SER A 42 36.24 -3.06 -15.54
N PHE A 43 36.45 -2.19 -16.53
CA PHE A 43 35.40 -1.81 -17.47
C PHE A 43 35.73 -2.24 -18.89
N ILE A 44 34.68 -2.52 -19.65
CA ILE A 44 34.72 -2.75 -21.09
C ILE A 44 33.66 -1.84 -21.71
N ILE A 45 33.97 -1.30 -22.88
CA ILE A 45 33.00 -0.53 -23.66
C ILE A 45 32.17 -1.51 -24.45
N ASP A 46 30.88 -1.52 -24.14
CA ASP A 46 29.90 -2.45 -24.68
C ASP A 46 29.03 -1.71 -25.72
N ASP A 47 28.85 -2.35 -26.87
CA ASP A 47 27.95 -1.94 -27.96
C ASP A 47 26.73 -2.88 -28.04
N ASP A 48 26.59 -3.81 -27.08
CA ASP A 48 25.37 -4.59 -27.00
C ASP A 48 24.19 -3.65 -26.75
N ARG A 49 23.14 -3.79 -27.57
CA ARG A 49 21.91 -2.98 -27.51
C ARG A 49 21.16 -3.17 -26.19
N THR A 50 21.55 -4.16 -25.39
CA THR A 50 21.09 -4.40 -24.02
C THR A 50 21.80 -3.50 -22.99
N GLY A 51 23.03 -3.06 -23.27
CA GLY A 51 23.91 -2.29 -22.38
C GLY A 51 23.97 -0.79 -22.67
N SER A 52 23.27 -0.29 -23.70
CA SER A 52 23.17 1.14 -24.01
C SER A 52 21.72 1.63 -24.07
N LEU A 53 21.45 2.81 -23.48
CA LEU A 53 20.13 3.45 -23.51
C LEU A 53 19.76 3.96 -24.91
N THR A 54 20.74 4.40 -25.70
CA THR A 54 20.50 4.96 -27.04
C THR A 54 21.62 4.62 -28.02
N PRO A 55 21.34 4.43 -29.32
CA PRO A 55 22.37 4.10 -30.32
C PRO A 55 23.46 5.16 -30.50
N SER A 56 23.22 6.38 -30.00
CA SER A 56 24.16 7.50 -30.09
C SER A 56 25.25 7.44 -29.02
N TYR A 57 25.10 6.62 -27.98
CA TYR A 57 26.04 6.50 -26.86
C TYR A 57 26.41 5.03 -26.63
N TYR A 58 27.63 4.80 -26.14
CA TYR A 58 28.08 3.48 -25.70
C TYR A 58 27.76 3.23 -24.23
N GLY A 59 27.64 1.96 -23.86
CA GLY A 59 27.54 1.52 -22.49
C GLY A 59 28.93 1.22 -21.94
N MET A 60 29.27 1.74 -20.76
CA MET A 60 30.41 1.28 -20.00
C MET A 60 29.95 0.14 -19.09
N LYS A 61 30.30 -1.10 -19.45
CA LYS A 61 30.05 -2.28 -18.63
C LYS A 61 31.14 -2.42 -17.59
N ILE A 62 30.76 -2.40 -16.33
CA ILE A 62 31.66 -2.43 -15.19
C ILE A 62 31.46 -3.78 -14.50
N SER A 63 32.56 -4.51 -14.33
CA SER A 63 32.58 -5.83 -13.68
C SER A 63 33.41 -5.73 -12.40
N PRO A 64 32.78 -5.54 -11.23
CA PRO A 64 33.47 -5.51 -9.95
C PRO A 64 34.12 -6.85 -9.63
N THR A 65 35.31 -6.85 -9.01
CA THR A 65 36.01 -8.08 -8.59
C THR A 65 35.65 -8.53 -7.17
N ASP A 66 35.13 -7.61 -6.36
CA ASP A 66 34.81 -7.79 -4.93
C ASP A 66 33.63 -6.89 -4.52
N THR A 67 33.12 -7.03 -3.29
CA THR A 67 32.00 -6.25 -2.73
C THR A 67 32.37 -4.83 -2.30
N ASN A 68 33.65 -4.48 -2.28
CA ASN A 68 34.13 -3.14 -1.93
C ASN A 68 33.63 -2.06 -2.93
N PRO A 69 33.38 -0.81 -2.51
CA PRO A 69 32.87 0.22 -3.40
C PRO A 69 33.74 0.45 -4.64
N VAL A 70 33.11 0.55 -5.79
CA VAL A 70 33.77 0.87 -7.06
C VAL A 70 33.83 2.38 -7.22
N VAL A 71 35.03 2.91 -7.40
CA VAL A 71 35.27 4.35 -7.61
C VAL A 71 35.82 4.57 -9.02
N ILE A 72 35.08 5.33 -9.80
CA ILE A 72 35.41 5.73 -11.16
C ILE A 72 35.57 7.24 -11.17
N SER A 73 36.62 7.74 -11.82
CA SER A 73 36.86 9.17 -11.89
C SER A 73 37.18 9.66 -13.28
N LEU A 74 36.89 10.93 -13.50
CA LEU A 74 37.27 11.68 -14.67
C LEU A 74 38.09 12.88 -14.19
N GLN A 75 39.38 12.88 -14.51
CA GLN A 75 40.34 13.88 -14.00
C GLN A 75 40.66 14.96 -15.03
N ASP A 76 41.08 16.10 -14.50
CA ASP A 76 41.66 17.24 -15.21
C ASP A 76 40.80 17.77 -16.37
N LYS A 77 39.49 17.94 -16.12
CA LYS A 77 38.57 18.47 -17.12
C LYS A 77 38.57 19.98 -17.13
N SER A 78 39.23 20.53 -18.15
CA SER A 78 39.26 21.96 -18.40
C SER A 78 37.91 22.45 -18.93
N VAL A 79 37.30 23.34 -18.16
CA VAL A 79 36.11 24.11 -18.54
C VAL A 79 36.54 25.55 -18.76
N LEU A 80 36.36 26.05 -19.99
CA LEU A 80 36.80 27.39 -20.39
C LEU A 80 36.10 28.47 -19.56
N GLY A 81 36.87 29.26 -18.81
CA GLY A 81 36.34 30.37 -17.99
C GLY A 81 35.64 31.47 -18.81
N THR A 82 35.97 31.59 -20.11
CA THR A 82 35.31 32.53 -21.03
C THR A 82 33.86 32.20 -21.36
N GLN A 83 33.44 30.94 -21.15
CA GLN A 83 32.04 30.51 -21.31
C GLN A 83 31.22 30.74 -20.03
N MET A 84 31.89 30.94 -18.89
CA MET A 84 31.28 30.97 -17.57
C MET A 84 30.94 32.42 -17.17
N MET A 85 29.68 32.68 -16.82
CA MET A 85 29.25 33.99 -16.30
C MET A 85 29.26 33.99 -14.77
N ASN A 86 29.28 35.16 -14.14
CA ASN A 86 29.18 35.27 -12.68
C ASN A 86 27.93 34.51 -12.17
N GLN A 87 28.10 33.61 -11.18
CA GLN A 87 27.06 32.71 -10.62
C GLN A 87 26.64 31.52 -11.51
N THR A 88 27.56 30.93 -12.27
CA THR A 88 27.33 29.66 -12.97
C THR A 88 27.49 28.48 -12.01
N ASN A 89 26.57 27.51 -12.04
CA ASN A 89 26.80 26.22 -11.40
C ASN A 89 26.97 25.10 -12.43
N LEU A 90 27.95 24.25 -12.18
CA LEU A 90 28.20 23.07 -12.98
C LEU A 90 27.53 21.86 -12.33
N VAL A 91 26.95 20.98 -13.16
CA VAL A 91 26.37 19.72 -12.71
C VAL A 91 26.69 18.59 -13.70
N PHE A 92 27.09 17.45 -13.16
CA PHE A 92 27.31 16.22 -13.91
C PHE A 92 26.09 15.29 -13.77
N SER A 93 25.69 14.62 -14.85
CA SER A 93 24.66 13.60 -14.86
C SER A 93 25.04 12.40 -15.73
N ALA A 94 24.52 11.22 -15.37
CA ALA A 94 24.68 9.99 -16.13
C ALA A 94 23.54 9.00 -15.80
N ASN A 95 23.41 7.94 -16.61
CA ASN A 95 22.43 6.88 -16.41
C ASN A 95 23.12 5.57 -16.04
N ILE A 96 22.49 4.77 -15.16
CA ILE A 96 23.00 3.48 -14.71
C ILE A 96 21.92 2.39 -14.77
N ASN A 97 22.32 1.16 -15.08
CA ASN A 97 21.46 -0.02 -15.06
C ASN A 97 22.18 -1.21 -14.40
N SER A 98 21.47 -1.96 -13.56
CA SER A 98 21.97 -3.14 -12.86
C SER A 98 20.83 -4.09 -12.47
N ASP A 99 21.12 -5.37 -12.33
CA ASP A 99 20.14 -6.39 -11.91
C ASP A 99 19.88 -6.40 -10.39
N SER A 100 20.68 -5.65 -9.62
CA SER A 100 20.57 -5.52 -8.17
C SER A 100 20.55 -4.05 -7.75
N GLN A 101 20.03 -3.76 -6.56
CA GLN A 101 19.88 -2.39 -6.07
C GLN A 101 21.23 -1.80 -5.63
N LEU A 102 21.69 -0.78 -6.34
CA LEU A 102 22.94 -0.06 -6.12
C LEU A 102 22.70 1.24 -5.37
N SER A 103 23.70 1.64 -4.58
CA SER A 103 23.79 2.97 -3.98
C SER A 103 24.89 3.77 -4.69
N ILE A 104 24.47 4.84 -5.38
CA ILE A 104 25.32 5.66 -6.24
C ILE A 104 25.55 7.00 -5.56
N SER A 105 26.81 7.42 -5.50
CA SER A 105 27.20 8.75 -5.04
C SER A 105 28.08 9.41 -6.10
N ALA A 106 27.66 10.55 -6.62
CA ALA A 106 28.43 11.33 -7.59
C ALA A 106 28.86 12.67 -7.00
N ASN A 107 30.10 13.02 -7.24
CA ASN A 107 30.75 14.22 -6.71
C ASN A 107 31.53 14.95 -7.82
N LEU A 108 31.41 16.27 -7.83
CA LEU A 108 32.06 17.21 -8.74
C LEU A 108 32.81 18.24 -7.89
N VAL A 109 34.12 18.33 -8.07
CA VAL A 109 35.02 19.23 -7.34
C VAL A 109 36.04 19.87 -8.26
N GLN A 110 36.57 21.03 -7.87
CA GLN A 110 37.72 21.63 -8.54
C GLN A 110 39.03 20.94 -8.12
N GLN A 111 40.06 21.02 -8.96
CA GLN A 111 41.38 20.44 -8.71
C GLN A 111 41.95 20.85 -7.34
N ALA A 112 42.49 19.86 -6.62
CA ALA A 112 43.05 19.98 -5.27
C ALA A 112 42.05 20.25 -4.13
N GLU A 113 40.74 20.29 -4.40
CA GLU A 113 39.72 20.34 -3.36
C GLU A 113 39.31 18.94 -2.90
N SER A 114 39.03 18.80 -1.60
CA SER A 114 38.48 17.56 -1.06
C SER A 114 37.03 17.36 -1.55
N PRO A 115 36.55 16.10 -1.66
CA PRO A 115 35.16 15.82 -2.01
C PRO A 115 34.16 16.68 -1.23
N ALA A 116 33.19 17.28 -1.91
CA ALA A 116 32.23 18.19 -1.29
C ALA A 116 31.45 17.48 -0.17
N SER A 117 31.14 18.18 0.94
CA SER A 117 30.42 17.57 2.08
C SER A 117 28.96 17.22 1.78
N GLN A 118 28.42 17.73 0.67
CA GLN A 118 27.07 17.44 0.17
C GLN A 118 27.11 16.41 -0.97
N LEU A 119 27.37 15.15 -0.62
CA LEU A 119 27.31 14.04 -1.56
C LEU A 119 25.85 13.74 -1.92
N ARG A 120 25.49 13.78 -3.21
CA ARG A 120 24.17 13.30 -3.64
C ARG A 120 24.21 11.79 -3.75
N THR A 121 23.39 11.12 -2.94
CA THR A 121 23.17 9.68 -3.03
C THR A 121 21.85 9.39 -3.72
N SER A 122 21.85 8.47 -4.67
CA SER A 122 20.64 7.94 -5.32
C SER A 122 20.70 6.41 -5.36
N GLN A 123 19.53 5.78 -5.32
CA GLN A 123 19.37 4.35 -5.53
C GLN A 123 18.78 4.10 -6.92
N ASN A 124 19.23 3.06 -7.59
CA ASN A 124 18.62 2.65 -8.86
C ASN A 124 17.47 1.66 -8.63
N ILE A 125 16.67 1.49 -9.68
CA ILE A 125 15.67 0.43 -9.78
C ILE A 125 16.32 -0.76 -10.51
N PRO A 126 16.31 -1.98 -9.94
CA PRO A 126 16.88 -3.15 -10.61
C PRO A 126 16.23 -3.42 -11.98
N GLY A 127 17.06 -3.72 -12.98
CA GLY A 127 16.65 -4.03 -14.36
C GLY A 127 16.24 -2.83 -15.21
N VAL A 128 16.33 -1.61 -14.67
CA VAL A 128 15.86 -0.37 -15.33
C VAL A 128 16.94 0.70 -15.32
N TRP A 129 17.09 1.41 -16.45
CA TRP A 129 17.95 2.60 -16.54
C TRP A 129 17.46 3.71 -15.62
N THR A 130 18.30 4.09 -14.66
CA THR A 130 18.01 5.15 -13.71
C THR A 130 19.02 6.30 -13.87
N ALA A 131 18.54 7.54 -13.89
CA ALA A 131 19.40 8.72 -13.94
C ALA A 131 19.96 9.11 -12.56
N PHE A 132 21.22 9.52 -12.51
CA PHE A 132 21.85 10.11 -11.33
C PHE A 132 22.62 11.39 -11.68
N ARG A 133 22.87 12.22 -10.68
CA ARG A 133 23.59 13.50 -10.82
C ARG A 133 24.55 13.76 -9.66
N SER A 134 25.54 14.62 -9.89
CA SER A 134 26.47 15.10 -8.86
C SER A 134 25.86 16.19 -7.97
N ASN A 135 26.64 16.67 -7.01
CA ASN A 135 26.45 17.99 -6.40
C ASN A 135 26.59 19.11 -7.44
N TYR A 136 26.08 20.28 -7.09
CA TYR A 136 26.34 21.52 -7.82
C TYR A 136 27.68 22.09 -7.38
N PHE A 137 28.46 22.57 -8.34
CA PHE A 137 29.68 23.31 -8.09
C PHE A 137 29.48 24.76 -8.51
N GLU A 138 29.50 25.70 -7.55
CA GLU A 138 29.34 27.13 -7.82
C GLU A 138 30.69 27.73 -8.25
N VAL A 139 30.70 28.35 -9.43
CA VAL A 139 31.87 29.05 -9.94
C VAL A 139 31.88 30.49 -9.39
N THR A 140 32.59 30.72 -8.28
CA THR A 140 32.71 32.05 -7.67
C THR A 140 33.82 32.87 -8.33
N THR A 141 33.50 34.07 -8.84
CA THR A 141 34.53 35.01 -9.35
C THR A 141 35.12 35.82 -8.21
N THR A 142 36.45 35.79 -8.06
CA THR A 142 37.15 36.67 -7.11
C THR A 142 37.39 38.03 -7.76
N GLY A 143 36.52 39.00 -7.47
CA GLY A 143 36.65 40.37 -7.98
C GLY A 143 36.14 40.53 -9.42
N SER A 144 35.78 41.76 -9.79
CA SER A 144 34.97 42.15 -10.95
C SER A 144 35.61 41.97 -12.35
N THR A 145 36.47 40.98 -12.52
CA THR A 145 37.05 40.59 -13.81
C THR A 145 36.68 39.13 -14.05
N LEU A 146 35.98 38.85 -15.16
CA LEU A 146 35.75 37.48 -15.63
C LEU A 146 37.09 36.75 -15.62
N GLY A 147 37.22 35.78 -14.70
CA GLY A 147 38.39 34.92 -14.64
C GLY A 147 38.54 34.25 -16.00
N THR A 148 39.52 34.70 -16.77
CA THR A 148 39.86 34.13 -18.08
C THR A 148 40.62 32.80 -17.91
N ALA A 149 40.81 32.37 -16.67
CA ALA A 149 41.46 31.12 -16.32
C ALA A 149 40.48 29.95 -16.47
N ASP A 150 40.97 28.85 -17.01
CA ASP A 150 40.22 27.61 -17.16
C ASP A 150 40.03 26.95 -15.79
N TYR A 151 38.80 26.47 -15.52
CA TYR A 151 38.50 25.69 -14.32
C TYR A 151 38.79 24.22 -14.59
N ILE A 152 39.63 23.62 -13.76
CA ILE A 152 39.99 22.20 -13.87
C ILE A 152 39.12 21.41 -12.90
N MET A 153 38.20 20.62 -13.45
CA MET A 153 37.20 19.86 -12.71
C MET A 153 37.56 18.38 -12.62
N HIS A 154 37.23 17.77 -11.48
CA HIS A 154 37.30 16.32 -11.25
C HIS A 154 35.91 15.79 -10.92
N ILE A 155 35.49 14.76 -11.64
CA ILE A 155 34.25 14.03 -11.38
C ILE A 155 34.61 12.70 -10.75
N GLN A 156 33.97 12.35 -9.64
CA GLN A 156 34.13 11.08 -8.96
C GLN A 156 32.76 10.44 -8.75
N ILE A 157 32.63 9.19 -9.18
CA ILE A 157 31.44 8.37 -9.02
C ILE A 157 31.82 7.19 -8.13
N THR A 158 31.14 7.06 -6.99
CA THR A 158 31.31 5.96 -6.04
C THR A 158 30.05 5.12 -6.06
N ILE A 159 30.19 3.83 -6.35
CA ILE A 159 29.09 2.88 -6.44
C ILE A 159 29.32 1.81 -5.39
N SER A 160 28.28 1.54 -4.63
CA SER A 160 28.29 0.58 -3.52
C SER A 160 27.05 -0.31 -3.59
N ASN A 161 27.06 -1.40 -2.82
CA ASN A 161 25.98 -2.38 -2.76
C ASN A 161 25.73 -3.17 -4.07
N HIS A 162 26.74 -3.33 -4.92
CA HIS A 162 26.67 -4.15 -6.14
C HIS A 162 26.76 -5.65 -5.88
N GLY A 163 27.21 -6.09 -4.71
CA GLY A 163 27.26 -7.52 -4.36
C GLY A 163 28.15 -8.36 -5.30
N GLY A 164 29.07 -7.73 -6.05
CA GLY A 164 29.89 -8.38 -7.08
C GLY A 164 29.22 -8.48 -8.46
N ASN A 165 27.96 -8.04 -8.62
CA ASN A 165 27.27 -8.09 -9.91
C ASN A 165 27.75 -6.99 -10.86
N PRO A 166 27.81 -7.26 -12.18
CA PRO A 166 28.14 -6.26 -13.17
C PRO A 166 27.01 -5.23 -13.33
N PHE A 167 27.37 -4.03 -13.75
CA PHE A 167 26.42 -2.94 -14.03
C PHE A 167 26.91 -2.07 -15.18
N HIS A 168 26.01 -1.28 -15.75
CA HIS A 168 26.27 -0.48 -16.95
C HIS A 168 26.05 1.01 -16.66
N ILE A 169 26.94 1.88 -17.17
CA ILE A 169 26.79 3.34 -17.12
C ILE A 169 26.78 3.89 -18.55
N THR A 170 25.91 4.85 -18.85
CA THR A 170 25.85 5.50 -20.17
C THR A 170 25.45 6.98 -20.08
N THR A 171 25.49 7.68 -21.21
CA THR A 171 25.03 9.06 -21.41
C THR A 171 25.59 10.03 -20.36
N CYS A 172 26.92 10.19 -20.32
CA CYS A 172 27.58 11.09 -19.38
C CYS A 172 27.51 12.54 -19.90
N ALA A 173 27.06 13.47 -19.06
CA ALA A 173 26.97 14.89 -19.42
C ALA A 173 27.44 15.81 -18.29
N LEU A 174 28.23 16.82 -18.64
CA LEU A 174 28.55 17.96 -17.80
C LEU A 174 27.91 19.19 -18.42
N ILE A 175 27.05 19.87 -17.66
CA ILE A 175 26.30 21.02 -18.15
C ILE A 175 26.53 22.25 -17.27
N ASP A 176 26.50 23.40 -17.92
CA ASP A 176 26.36 24.72 -17.29
C ASP A 176 24.86 25.03 -17.13
N ASP A 177 24.43 25.24 -15.89
CA ASP A 177 23.03 25.49 -15.55
C ASP A 177 22.52 26.88 -15.97
N PHE A 178 23.35 27.91 -15.90
CA PHE A 178 23.00 29.28 -16.22
C PHE A 178 22.90 29.48 -17.73
N ALA A 179 23.74 28.78 -18.49
CA ALA A 179 23.63 28.70 -19.93
C ALA A 179 22.27 28.12 -20.37
N PHE A 180 21.74 27.15 -19.62
CA PHE A 180 20.41 26.60 -19.85
C PHE A 180 19.28 27.60 -19.55
N LEU A 181 19.39 28.39 -18.47
CA LEU A 181 18.42 29.45 -18.15
C LEU A 181 18.31 30.49 -19.26
N LYS A 182 19.42 30.84 -19.90
CA LYS A 182 19.46 31.78 -21.03
C LYS A 182 19.03 31.19 -22.36
N ASN A 183 18.70 29.90 -22.41
CA ASN A 183 18.17 29.31 -23.63
C ASN A 183 16.85 30.01 -24.00
N ASN A 184 16.77 30.49 -25.24
CA ASN A 184 15.61 31.22 -25.74
C ASN A 184 14.31 30.40 -25.59
N TYR A 185 14.40 29.07 -25.70
CA TYR A 185 13.28 28.16 -25.46
C TYR A 185 12.78 28.20 -24.01
N VAL A 186 13.69 28.22 -23.03
CA VAL A 186 13.36 28.25 -21.60
C VAL A 186 12.78 29.61 -21.22
N LEU A 187 13.36 30.70 -21.72
CA LEU A 187 12.85 32.06 -21.54
C LEU A 187 11.44 32.23 -22.12
N THR A 188 11.20 31.65 -23.30
CA THR A 188 9.87 31.68 -23.95
C THR A 188 8.89 30.75 -23.24
N GLY A 189 9.32 29.59 -22.75
CA GLY A 189 8.48 28.65 -21.99
C GLY A 189 7.98 29.22 -20.67
N ARG A 190 8.73 30.14 -20.05
CA ARG A 190 8.35 30.80 -18.79
C ARG A 190 7.02 31.55 -18.88
N THR A 191 6.67 32.14 -20.01
CA THR A 191 5.42 32.88 -20.16
C THR A 191 4.18 31.97 -20.15
N TYR A 192 4.36 30.66 -20.39
CA TYR A 192 3.28 29.68 -20.48
C TYR A 192 3.10 28.84 -19.22
N LEU A 193 4.00 28.96 -18.23
CA LEU A 193 3.93 28.21 -16.97
C LEU A 193 3.27 29.04 -15.86
N PRO A 194 2.27 28.49 -15.13
CA PRO A 194 1.60 29.19 -14.02
C PRO A 194 2.57 29.65 -12.93
N THR A 195 2.30 30.81 -12.30
CA THR A 195 3.17 31.47 -11.31
C THR A 195 3.43 30.62 -10.06
N PHE A 196 2.47 29.82 -9.59
CA PHE A 196 2.62 29.02 -8.38
C PHE A 196 3.70 27.93 -8.48
N TYR A 197 4.00 27.44 -9.69
CA TYR A 197 5.11 26.51 -9.89
C TYR A 197 6.45 27.19 -9.59
N TRP A 198 6.55 28.51 -9.77
CA TRP A 198 7.75 29.29 -9.50
C TRP A 198 7.89 29.63 -8.01
N ASP A 199 6.76 29.88 -7.32
CA ASP A 199 6.76 30.16 -5.88
C ASP A 199 7.15 28.92 -5.05
N ILE A 200 6.65 27.74 -5.43
CA ILE A 200 7.05 26.45 -4.84
C ILE A 200 8.51 26.13 -5.20
N ASP A 201 8.94 26.50 -6.40
CA ASP A 201 10.31 26.27 -6.89
C ASP A 201 11.36 27.12 -6.15
N GLY A 202 11.07 28.38 -5.86
CA GLY A 202 11.95 29.29 -5.12
C GLY A 202 12.18 28.94 -3.65
N GLN A 203 11.43 27.98 -3.10
CA GLN A 203 11.57 27.49 -1.73
C GLN A 203 12.49 26.26 -1.60
N GLN A 204 12.86 25.62 -2.70
CA GLN A 204 13.66 24.38 -2.67
C GLN A 204 15.13 24.65 -3.01
N THR A 205 16.02 24.07 -2.22
CA THR A 205 17.48 24.24 -2.37
C THR A 205 18.09 23.38 -3.49
N ASN A 206 17.39 22.35 -3.99
CA ASN A 206 17.92 21.45 -5.03
C ASN A 206 16.80 20.65 -5.76
N PRO A 207 16.65 20.74 -7.10
CA PRO A 207 17.33 21.67 -8.02
C PRO A 207 16.72 23.08 -7.92
N THR A 208 17.47 24.10 -8.33
CA THR A 208 17.08 25.53 -8.20
C THR A 208 16.25 26.08 -9.36
N TYR A 209 15.87 25.25 -10.36
CA TYR A 209 15.17 25.69 -11.57
C TYR A 209 13.91 24.87 -11.92
N PRO A 210 12.82 25.50 -12.38
CA PRO A 210 11.52 24.85 -12.49
C PRO A 210 11.31 24.09 -13.80
N PHE A 211 11.96 24.48 -14.90
CA PHE A 211 11.88 23.74 -16.15
C PHE A 211 12.73 22.47 -16.13
N PHE A 212 13.89 22.53 -15.47
CA PHE A 212 14.69 21.34 -15.22
C PHE A 212 14.04 20.44 -14.17
N LYS A 213 13.29 20.94 -13.17
CA LYS A 213 12.44 20.09 -12.32
C LYS A 213 11.47 19.28 -13.14
N LEU A 214 10.67 19.94 -13.99
CA LEU A 214 9.71 19.23 -14.83
C LEU A 214 10.42 18.25 -15.76
N LEU A 215 11.51 18.64 -16.41
CA LEU A 215 12.26 17.75 -17.28
C LEU A 215 12.93 16.60 -16.52
N ASP A 216 13.52 16.82 -15.35
CA ASP A 216 14.14 15.81 -14.47
C ASP A 216 13.09 14.84 -13.93
N LEU A 217 11.92 15.34 -13.55
CA LEU A 217 10.80 14.52 -13.11
C LEU A 217 10.20 13.76 -14.31
N MET A 218 10.06 14.40 -15.47
CA MET A 218 9.60 13.75 -16.69
C MET A 218 10.63 12.71 -17.18
N THR A 219 11.94 12.94 -17.12
CA THR A 219 12.92 11.95 -17.56
C THR A 219 13.08 10.83 -16.53
N THR A 220 13.16 11.16 -15.24
CA THR A 220 13.32 10.17 -14.16
C THR A 220 12.06 9.34 -13.96
N LYS A 221 10.86 9.93 -14.09
CA LYS A 221 9.58 9.25 -13.88
C LYS A 221 8.84 8.88 -15.16
N SER A 222 9.26 9.31 -16.35
CA SER A 222 8.60 8.88 -17.62
C SER A 222 8.68 7.38 -17.78
N PHE A 223 9.80 6.74 -17.41
CA PHE A 223 9.90 5.30 -17.53
C PHE A 223 8.91 4.59 -16.59
N GLU A 224 8.84 5.01 -15.33
CA GLU A 224 7.84 4.49 -14.38
C GLU A 224 6.40 4.75 -14.87
N MET A 225 6.15 5.91 -15.47
CA MET A 225 4.85 6.27 -16.04
C MET A 225 4.51 5.44 -17.28
N LEU A 226 5.47 5.21 -18.17
CA LEU A 226 5.32 4.36 -19.36
C LEU A 226 5.11 2.91 -18.98
N GLN A 227 5.82 2.41 -17.96
CA GLN A 227 5.61 1.08 -17.43
C GLN A 227 4.23 0.94 -16.78
N LYS A 228 3.80 1.93 -15.99
CA LYS A 228 2.43 1.94 -15.45
C LYS A 228 1.38 2.00 -16.55
N TYR A 229 1.61 2.80 -17.60
CA TYR A 229 0.73 2.89 -18.75
C TYR A 229 0.67 1.59 -19.55
N ALA A 230 1.81 0.91 -19.76
CA ALA A 230 1.86 -0.40 -20.38
C ALA A 230 1.03 -1.41 -19.57
N ASN A 231 1.27 -1.50 -18.26
CA ASN A 231 0.49 -2.37 -17.36
C ASN A 231 -1.01 -2.04 -17.30
N TRP A 232 -1.45 -0.86 -17.76
CA TRP A 232 -2.87 -0.52 -17.87
C TRP A 232 -3.50 -1.02 -19.17
N PHE A 233 -2.70 -1.15 -20.23
CA PHE A 233 -3.15 -1.48 -21.58
C PHE A 233 -2.13 -2.40 -22.27
N ASP A 234 -1.97 -3.63 -21.77
CA ASP A 234 -1.06 -4.60 -22.39
C ASP A 234 -1.53 -4.99 -23.81
N PHE A 235 -2.84 -4.92 -24.09
CA PHE A 235 -3.45 -5.25 -25.38
C PHE A 235 -4.67 -4.35 -25.69
N GLU A 236 -4.86 -3.97 -26.96
CA GLU A 236 -6.14 -3.36 -27.38
C GLU A 236 -7.26 -4.41 -27.39
N MET A 237 -8.52 -4.02 -27.14
CA MET A 237 -9.69 -4.93 -27.20
C MET A 237 -9.83 -5.69 -28.54
N ARG A 238 -9.18 -5.21 -29.61
CA ARG A 238 -9.17 -5.82 -30.94
C ARG A 238 -8.02 -6.83 -31.15
N GLU A 239 -7.00 -6.79 -30.30
CA GLU A 239 -5.84 -7.70 -30.34
C GLU A 239 -6.08 -8.97 -29.53
N LEU A 240 -7.08 -8.96 -28.65
CA LEU A 240 -7.55 -10.12 -27.91
C LEU A 240 -8.22 -11.12 -28.86
N ARG A 241 -7.89 -12.41 -28.71
CA ARG A 241 -8.49 -13.47 -29.53
C ARG A 241 -9.95 -13.66 -29.12
N ALA A 242 -10.82 -14.00 -30.08
CA ALA A 242 -12.27 -14.06 -29.86
C ALA A 242 -12.76 -15.19 -28.91
N LYS A 243 -11.86 -15.99 -28.29
CA LYS A 243 -12.25 -17.09 -27.41
C LYS A 243 -11.22 -17.34 -26.31
N ASP A 244 -11.14 -16.38 -25.41
CA ASP A 244 -10.33 -16.50 -24.20
C ASP A 244 -11.20 -17.03 -23.05
N THR A 245 -10.67 -17.98 -22.29
CA THR A 245 -11.45 -18.81 -21.33
C THR A 245 -11.62 -18.13 -19.97
N GLY A 246 -11.18 -16.86 -19.85
CA GLY A 246 -11.30 -16.04 -18.64
C GLY A 246 -10.29 -16.35 -17.53
N SER A 247 -9.39 -17.32 -17.74
CA SER A 247 -8.32 -17.76 -16.82
C SER A 247 -6.98 -17.05 -17.06
N GLU A 248 -6.99 -15.98 -17.84
CA GLU A 248 -5.77 -15.30 -18.31
C GLU A 248 -5.50 -14.08 -17.44
N ASP A 249 -4.60 -14.25 -16.47
CA ASP A 249 -4.24 -13.22 -15.48
C ASP A 249 -3.71 -11.92 -16.12
N TRP A 250 -3.05 -12.03 -17.28
CA TRP A 250 -2.50 -10.90 -18.05
C TRP A 250 -3.57 -10.00 -18.68
N SER A 251 -4.82 -10.47 -18.77
CA SER A 251 -5.95 -9.66 -19.27
C SER A 251 -6.59 -8.79 -18.18
N LYS A 252 -6.19 -8.98 -16.92
CA LYS A 252 -6.81 -8.35 -15.75
C LYS A 252 -6.04 -7.09 -15.36
N SER A 253 -6.79 -6.03 -15.01
CA SER A 253 -6.19 -4.77 -14.62
C SER A 253 -5.58 -4.86 -13.22
N THR A 254 -4.30 -4.55 -13.11
CA THR A 254 -3.58 -4.45 -11.83
C THR A 254 -3.96 -3.22 -10.99
N LEU A 255 -4.92 -2.41 -11.46
CA LEU A 255 -5.43 -1.22 -10.77
C LEU A 255 -6.86 -1.41 -10.26
N THR A 256 -7.74 -2.00 -11.08
CA THR A 256 -9.17 -2.08 -10.79
C THR A 256 -9.65 -3.47 -10.37
N ASP A 257 -8.93 -4.53 -10.75
CA ASP A 257 -9.34 -5.90 -10.38
C ASP A 257 -8.99 -6.17 -8.90
N PRO A 258 -9.97 -6.54 -8.05
CA PRO A 258 -9.73 -6.81 -6.63
C PRO A 258 -8.68 -7.90 -6.34
N TYR A 259 -8.52 -8.88 -7.23
CA TYR A 259 -7.63 -10.02 -7.01
C TYR A 259 -6.19 -9.76 -7.47
N TYR A 260 -6.02 -8.88 -8.47
CA TYR A 260 -4.72 -8.57 -9.07
C TYR A 260 -4.23 -7.14 -8.77
N ALA A 261 -4.99 -6.37 -7.98
CA ALA A 261 -4.62 -5.00 -7.60
C ALA A 261 -3.29 -4.97 -6.83
N GLN A 262 -2.36 -4.14 -7.31
CA GLN A 262 -1.10 -3.87 -6.61
C GLN A 262 -1.36 -3.28 -5.22
N GLU A 263 -0.48 -3.56 -4.25
CA GLU A 263 -0.64 -3.11 -2.87
C GLU A 263 -0.81 -1.59 -2.76
N ALA A 264 -0.07 -0.83 -3.56
CA ALA A 264 -0.17 0.63 -3.62
C ALA A 264 -1.55 1.14 -4.11
N ALA A 265 -2.30 0.34 -4.87
CA ALA A 265 -3.62 0.69 -5.40
C ALA A 265 -4.77 0.33 -4.45
N ARG A 266 -4.56 -0.61 -3.51
CA ARG A 266 -5.60 -1.10 -2.59
C ARG A 266 -6.27 0.01 -1.75
N PRO A 267 -5.55 1.01 -1.20
CA PRO A 267 -6.18 2.10 -0.45
C PRO A 267 -7.07 3.02 -1.30
N TRP A 268 -6.78 3.12 -2.61
CA TRP A 268 -7.65 3.84 -3.53
C TRP A 268 -8.88 3.00 -3.87
N LEU A 269 -8.70 1.70 -4.17
CA LEU A 269 -9.82 0.80 -4.46
C LEU A 269 -10.76 0.67 -3.25
N SER A 270 -10.22 0.73 -2.03
CA SER A 270 -11.02 0.67 -0.80
C SER A 270 -11.97 1.86 -0.63
N GLN A 271 -11.72 2.99 -1.31
CA GLN A 271 -12.64 4.14 -1.28
C GLN A 271 -13.99 3.80 -1.91
N PHE A 272 -14.04 2.88 -2.89
CA PHE A 272 -15.28 2.48 -3.54
C PHE A 272 -16.15 1.55 -2.70
N ILE A 273 -15.56 0.76 -1.81
CA ILE A 273 -16.31 -0.07 -0.85
C ILE A 273 -16.75 0.75 0.38
N GLY A 274 -16.20 1.95 0.59
CA GLY A 274 -16.57 2.83 1.69
C GLY A 274 -15.99 2.44 3.05
N THR A 275 -14.97 1.57 3.07
CA THR A 275 -14.28 1.15 4.29
C THR A 275 -12.79 0.95 4.03
N THR A 276 -11.98 1.07 5.08
CA THR A 276 -10.55 0.73 5.01
C THR A 276 -10.40 -0.78 5.07
N THR A 277 -9.61 -1.35 4.16
CA THR A 277 -9.33 -2.80 4.17
C THR A 277 -8.61 -3.17 5.46
N LYS A 278 -9.05 -4.26 6.09
CA LYS A 278 -8.40 -4.81 7.29
C LYS A 278 -7.48 -5.95 6.88
N SER A 279 -6.29 -6.01 7.44
CA SER A 279 -5.36 -7.14 7.23
C SER A 279 -5.83 -8.42 7.90
N ASN A 280 -6.55 -8.32 9.02
CA ASN A 280 -7.04 -9.48 9.77
C ASN A 280 -8.24 -9.10 10.68
N VAL A 281 -8.99 -10.12 11.13
CA VAL A 281 -9.94 -10.06 12.23
C VAL A 281 -9.21 -10.42 13.52
N TRP A 282 -8.98 -9.46 14.41
CA TRP A 282 -8.37 -9.75 15.72
C TRP A 282 -9.41 -10.26 16.71
N ALA A 283 -9.16 -11.43 17.30
CA ALA A 283 -9.79 -11.84 18.55
C ALA A 283 -9.00 -11.27 19.73
N THR A 284 -9.53 -10.23 20.38
CA THR A 284 -8.91 -9.69 21.61
C THR A 284 -9.52 -10.38 22.82
N GLY A 285 -8.92 -11.48 23.29
CA GLY A 285 -9.24 -12.04 24.61
C GLY A 285 -9.25 -13.58 24.72
N THR A 286 -8.42 -14.09 25.63
CA THR A 286 -8.56 -15.40 26.32
C THR A 286 -8.65 -16.67 25.47
N ASN A 287 -7.82 -16.83 24.44
CA ASN A 287 -7.49 -18.18 24.00
C ASN A 287 -6.34 -18.75 24.85
N ALA A 288 -6.70 -19.57 25.84
CA ALA A 288 -5.74 -20.48 26.49
C ALA A 288 -5.21 -21.56 25.53
N ASN A 289 -5.75 -21.63 24.31
CA ASN A 289 -5.30 -22.48 23.21
C ASN A 289 -4.75 -21.66 22.02
N ALA A 290 -4.25 -20.44 22.24
CA ALA A 290 -3.24 -19.90 21.35
C ALA A 290 -2.03 -20.84 21.45
N ALA A 291 -1.70 -21.54 20.37
CA ALA A 291 -0.55 -22.42 20.32
C ALA A 291 0.73 -21.59 20.31
N GLY A 292 1.08 -21.04 21.47
CA GLY A 292 2.30 -20.26 21.67
C GLY A 292 2.03 -19.01 22.50
N GLY A 293 2.52 -18.98 23.73
CA GLY A 293 2.59 -17.76 24.54
C GLY A 293 3.57 -16.74 23.96
N ALA A 294 3.31 -16.23 22.76
CA ALA A 294 4.12 -15.23 22.10
C ALA A 294 3.80 -13.84 22.67
N ALA A 295 4.82 -13.19 23.21
CA ALA A 295 4.78 -11.77 23.53
C ALA A 295 4.51 -10.97 22.24
N SER A 296 3.69 -9.92 22.36
CA SER A 296 3.25 -9.00 21.30
C SER A 296 4.19 -8.93 20.09
N GLY A 297 3.71 -9.37 18.92
CA GLY A 297 4.42 -9.17 17.66
C GLY A 297 4.41 -10.34 16.67
N ALA A 298 3.92 -11.52 17.05
CA ALA A 298 3.71 -12.62 16.12
C ALA A 298 2.29 -12.61 15.55
N PHE A 299 2.18 -12.65 14.22
CA PHE A 299 0.93 -12.91 13.49
C PHE A 299 0.40 -14.31 13.84
N GLU A 300 -0.51 -14.42 14.79
CA GLU A 300 -1.40 -15.60 14.89
C GLU A 300 -2.75 -15.20 14.27
N SER A 301 -2.79 -15.33 12.95
CA SER A 301 -3.95 -15.01 12.12
C SER A 301 -4.74 -16.30 11.83
N TRP A 302 -6.06 -16.28 12.08
CA TRP A 302 -6.97 -17.34 11.63
C TRP A 302 -7.08 -17.44 10.11
N ILE A 303 -6.61 -16.40 9.42
CA ILE A 303 -6.60 -16.30 7.97
C ILE A 303 -5.16 -16.50 7.50
N SER A 304 -4.91 -17.64 6.85
CA SER A 304 -3.57 -18.05 6.41
C SER A 304 -3.02 -17.19 5.26
N ASP A 305 -3.87 -16.42 4.58
CA ASP A 305 -3.49 -15.57 3.46
C ASP A 305 -4.16 -14.18 3.54
N GLU A 306 -3.39 -13.20 4.02
CA GLU A 306 -3.79 -11.80 4.10
C GLU A 306 -4.17 -11.22 2.71
N ALA A 307 -3.48 -11.61 1.65
CA ALA A 307 -3.72 -11.09 0.31
C ALA A 307 -5.08 -11.55 -0.22
N SER A 308 -5.43 -12.82 0.01
CA SER A 308 -6.76 -13.37 -0.31
C SER A 308 -7.88 -12.73 0.52
N TYR A 309 -7.61 -12.39 1.78
CA TYR A 309 -8.61 -11.72 2.63
C TYR A 309 -8.91 -10.29 2.18
N ILE A 310 -7.87 -9.54 1.83
CA ILE A 310 -8.02 -8.17 1.34
C ILE A 310 -8.73 -8.15 -0.03
N SER A 311 -8.38 -9.07 -0.94
CA SER A 311 -9.06 -9.17 -2.24
C SER A 311 -10.53 -9.57 -2.10
N TRP A 312 -10.86 -10.49 -1.17
CA TRP A 312 -12.25 -10.83 -0.85
C TRP A 312 -13.05 -9.62 -0.32
N GLN A 313 -12.46 -8.81 0.56
CA GLN A 313 -13.09 -7.57 1.07
C GLN A 313 -13.39 -6.58 -0.06
N LEU A 314 -12.45 -6.41 -0.99
CA LEU A 314 -12.57 -5.50 -2.12
C LEU A 314 -13.60 -6.01 -3.16
N ALA A 315 -13.64 -7.31 -3.41
CA ALA A 315 -14.57 -7.91 -4.37
C ALA A 315 -16.03 -7.87 -3.90
N ASN A 316 -16.28 -8.09 -2.60
CA ASN A 316 -17.63 -8.24 -2.08
C ASN A 316 -18.15 -7.01 -1.33
N GLY A 317 -17.27 -6.14 -0.83
CA GLY A 317 -17.66 -4.95 -0.06
C GLY A 317 -18.41 -5.26 1.24
N HIS A 318 -18.26 -6.47 1.80
CA HIS A 318 -19.07 -6.97 2.93
C HIS A 318 -18.89 -6.22 4.26
N TYR A 319 -17.77 -5.51 4.46
CA TYR A 319 -17.55 -4.62 5.61
C TYR A 319 -17.79 -3.13 5.31
N GLY A 320 -18.32 -2.83 4.13
CA GLY A 320 -18.60 -1.48 3.68
C GLY A 320 -20.00 -1.39 3.12
N LEU A 321 -20.10 -0.99 1.84
CA LEU A 321 -21.37 -0.77 1.15
C LEU A 321 -22.34 -1.97 1.20
N ALA A 322 -21.83 -3.21 1.14
CA ALA A 322 -22.65 -4.42 1.13
C ALA A 322 -22.85 -5.06 2.53
N SER A 323 -22.49 -4.34 3.60
CA SER A 323 -22.68 -4.77 4.98
C SER A 323 -24.15 -4.92 5.36
N GLY A 324 -24.43 -5.67 6.43
CA GLY A 324 -25.78 -5.91 6.92
C GLY A 324 -26.63 -6.87 6.06
N SER A 325 -26.12 -7.34 4.93
CA SER A 325 -26.76 -8.38 4.13
C SER A 325 -26.51 -9.76 4.73
N ARG A 326 -27.43 -10.72 4.49
CA ARG A 326 -27.23 -12.13 4.88
C ARG A 326 -25.93 -12.70 4.32
N SER A 327 -25.58 -12.32 3.08
CA SER A 327 -24.34 -12.75 2.43
C SER A 327 -23.11 -12.17 3.11
N ALA A 328 -23.15 -10.92 3.57
CA ALA A 328 -22.05 -10.32 4.29
C ALA A 328 -21.78 -11.00 5.63
N VAL A 329 -22.84 -11.33 6.38
CA VAL A 329 -22.70 -12.06 7.65
C VAL A 329 -22.14 -13.46 7.41
N ILE A 330 -22.70 -14.22 6.46
CA ILE A 330 -22.18 -15.55 6.12
C ILE A 330 -20.73 -15.47 5.65
N GLY A 331 -20.44 -14.61 4.67
CA GLY A 331 -19.12 -14.48 4.09
C GLY A 331 -18.06 -14.09 5.12
N ALA A 332 -18.38 -13.21 6.08
CA ALA A 332 -17.48 -12.84 7.16
C ALA A 332 -17.15 -14.02 8.08
N VAL A 333 -18.15 -14.81 8.48
CA VAL A 333 -17.92 -16.04 9.27
C VAL A 333 -17.05 -17.03 8.49
N GLN A 334 -17.30 -17.20 7.20
CA GLN A 334 -16.57 -18.15 6.36
C GLN A 334 -15.08 -17.83 6.20
N GLN A 335 -14.64 -16.59 6.46
CA GLN A 335 -13.21 -16.25 6.47
C GLN A 335 -12.47 -16.85 7.67
N VAL A 336 -13.18 -17.11 8.77
CA VAL A 336 -12.63 -17.65 10.02
C VAL A 336 -12.68 -19.19 10.06
N LEU A 337 -13.59 -19.81 9.31
CA LEU A 337 -13.76 -21.26 9.27
C LEU A 337 -12.72 -21.94 8.35
N SER A 338 -12.25 -23.13 8.76
CA SER A 338 -11.14 -23.82 8.11
C SER A 338 -11.52 -24.73 6.93
N ASP A 339 -12.68 -25.40 6.95
CA ASP A 339 -13.00 -26.53 6.04
C ASP A 339 -14.17 -26.24 5.07
N THR A 340 -15.36 -26.86 5.25
CA THR A 340 -16.52 -26.72 4.33
C THR A 340 -17.24 -25.38 4.51
N LYS A 341 -16.93 -24.65 5.59
CA LYS A 341 -17.38 -23.27 5.89
C LYS A 341 -18.90 -23.18 5.97
N THR A 342 -19.49 -24.09 6.74
CA THR A 342 -20.95 -24.21 6.89
C THR A 342 -21.45 -23.27 7.97
N VAL A 343 -22.37 -22.37 7.59
CA VAL A 343 -22.94 -21.38 8.51
C VAL A 343 -24.46 -21.39 8.41
N ALA A 344 -25.13 -21.50 9.55
CA ALA A 344 -26.58 -21.33 9.65
C ALA A 344 -26.91 -20.04 10.40
N LEU A 345 -27.83 -19.25 9.84
CA LEU A 345 -28.37 -18.04 10.49
C LEU A 345 -29.83 -18.29 10.82
N SER A 346 -30.21 -17.99 12.05
CA SER A 346 -31.59 -18.09 12.51
C SER A 346 -31.94 -16.89 13.39
N PRO A 347 -33.22 -16.46 13.42
CA PRO A 347 -33.67 -15.50 14.43
C PRO A 347 -33.38 -16.07 15.81
N TYR A 348 -32.79 -15.25 16.68
CA TYR A 348 -32.52 -15.63 18.05
C TYR A 348 -33.50 -14.95 18.99
N ALA A 349 -34.16 -15.75 19.81
CA ALA A 349 -34.84 -15.27 20.99
C ALA A 349 -34.01 -15.77 22.18
N ALA A 350 -33.04 -14.98 22.64
CA ALA A 350 -32.39 -15.26 23.91
C ALA A 350 -33.45 -15.08 25.00
N THR A 351 -33.91 -16.19 25.57
CA THR A 351 -35.15 -16.25 26.37
C THR A 351 -34.82 -16.48 27.84
N ASP A 352 -34.22 -15.49 28.51
CA ASP A 352 -34.16 -15.55 29.98
C ASP A 352 -35.59 -15.50 30.52
N SER A 353 -35.89 -16.38 31.46
CA SER A 353 -37.22 -16.50 32.04
C SER A 353 -37.12 -16.91 33.50
N GLY A 354 -38.07 -16.45 34.29
CA GLY A 354 -38.08 -16.72 35.71
C GLY A 354 -39.16 -15.96 36.43
N THR A 355 -39.11 -16.01 37.75
CA THR A 355 -39.96 -15.20 38.62
C THR A 355 -39.20 -13.95 39.02
N ALA A 356 -39.80 -12.79 38.84
CA ALA A 356 -39.25 -11.53 39.31
C ALA A 356 -39.07 -11.56 40.84
N GLN A 357 -38.04 -10.90 41.34
CA GLN A 357 -37.81 -10.80 42.79
C GLN A 357 -38.53 -9.60 43.40
N ALA A 358 -38.72 -8.55 42.61
CA ALA A 358 -39.42 -7.32 42.96
C ALA A 358 -39.77 -6.53 41.68
N GLY A 359 -40.66 -5.56 41.79
CA GLY A 359 -40.97 -4.66 40.70
C GLY A 359 -41.59 -3.33 41.14
N SER A 360 -41.51 -2.35 40.26
CA SER A 360 -42.09 -1.02 40.39
C SER A 360 -42.65 -0.58 39.03
N GLY A 361 -43.27 0.60 38.95
CA GLY A 361 -43.81 1.11 37.68
C GLY A 361 -42.75 1.39 36.61
N SER A 362 -41.48 1.49 36.99
CA SER A 362 -40.35 1.81 36.10
C SER A 362 -39.21 0.80 36.12
N SER A 363 -39.33 -0.30 36.87
CA SER A 363 -38.28 -1.32 36.97
C SER A 363 -38.81 -2.67 37.42
N MET A 364 -38.07 -3.72 37.08
CA MET A 364 -38.28 -5.08 37.57
C MET A 364 -36.94 -5.69 37.95
N THR A 365 -36.85 -6.30 39.13
CA THR A 365 -35.70 -7.13 39.50
C THR A 365 -35.91 -8.53 38.96
N LEU A 366 -35.04 -8.95 38.03
CA LEU A 366 -35.10 -10.24 37.37
C LEU A 366 -34.72 -11.39 38.33
N ALA A 367 -34.94 -12.63 37.88
CA ALA A 367 -34.57 -13.83 38.62
C ALA A 367 -33.07 -13.84 38.96
N ALA A 368 -32.70 -14.53 40.04
CA ALA A 368 -31.29 -14.59 40.48
C ALA A 368 -30.36 -15.21 39.43
N THR A 369 -30.92 -16.01 38.52
CA THR A 369 -30.24 -16.67 37.40
C THR A 369 -29.95 -15.75 36.21
N ALA A 370 -30.44 -14.50 36.23
CA ALA A 370 -30.27 -13.54 35.15
C ALA A 370 -28.79 -13.12 34.96
N SER A 371 -28.42 -12.60 33.78
CA SER A 371 -27.05 -12.23 33.40
C SER A 371 -26.37 -11.29 34.40
N ALA A 372 -25.09 -11.51 34.69
CA ALA A 372 -24.28 -10.64 35.56
C ALA A 372 -23.61 -9.47 34.85
N LEU A 373 -23.74 -9.43 33.52
CA LEU A 373 -23.18 -8.37 32.69
C LEU A 373 -24.15 -7.19 32.63
N ASP A 374 -23.63 -5.98 32.84
CA ASP A 374 -24.38 -4.75 32.58
C ASP A 374 -24.77 -4.68 31.09
N ASP A 375 -25.87 -4.00 30.80
CA ASP A 375 -26.45 -3.79 29.47
C ASP A 375 -26.92 -5.06 28.72
N ALA A 376 -26.78 -6.25 29.34
CA ALA A 376 -27.04 -7.54 28.68
C ALA A 376 -28.47 -7.70 28.12
N TYR A 377 -29.45 -7.00 28.69
CA TYR A 377 -30.85 -7.06 28.28
C TYR A 377 -31.39 -5.75 27.73
N ASN A 378 -30.52 -4.80 27.40
CA ASN A 378 -30.95 -3.53 26.81
C ASN A 378 -31.67 -3.77 25.49
N ASN A 379 -32.82 -3.13 25.33
CA ASN A 379 -33.76 -3.29 24.22
C ASN A 379 -34.43 -4.66 24.07
N HIS A 380 -34.32 -5.55 25.07
CA HIS A 380 -35.15 -6.75 25.11
C HIS A 380 -36.58 -6.40 25.51
N ILE A 381 -37.53 -7.23 25.04
CA ILE A 381 -38.93 -7.15 25.46
C ILE A 381 -39.13 -8.09 26.63
N VAL A 382 -39.55 -7.56 27.77
CA VAL A 382 -40.05 -8.35 28.89
C VAL A 382 -41.54 -8.57 28.71
N THR A 383 -41.97 -9.83 28.67
CA THR A 383 -43.37 -10.23 28.66
C THR A 383 -43.68 -10.91 29.99
N ILE A 384 -44.66 -10.39 30.74
CA ILE A 384 -45.13 -11.03 31.98
C ILE A 384 -46.09 -12.17 31.62
N THR A 385 -45.71 -13.40 31.97
CA THR A 385 -46.42 -14.63 31.62
C THR A 385 -47.34 -15.15 32.73
N GLY A 386 -47.22 -14.62 33.95
CA GLY A 386 -48.00 -15.04 35.11
C GLY A 386 -47.83 -14.09 36.29
N GLY A 387 -48.69 -14.19 37.31
CA GLY A 387 -48.69 -13.31 38.48
C GLY A 387 -49.24 -11.91 38.20
N THR A 388 -48.86 -10.94 39.03
CA THR A 388 -49.29 -9.54 38.91
C THR A 388 -48.76 -8.91 37.62
N GLY A 389 -49.63 -8.25 36.85
CA GLY A 389 -49.26 -7.63 35.57
C GLY A 389 -49.20 -8.56 34.35
N VAL A 390 -49.74 -9.78 34.45
CA VAL A 390 -49.79 -10.76 33.36
C VAL A 390 -50.33 -10.20 32.04
N GLY A 391 -49.68 -10.56 30.94
CA GLY A 391 -50.03 -10.14 29.57
C GLY A 391 -49.44 -8.80 29.14
N GLN A 392 -48.76 -8.07 30.04
CA GLN A 392 -48.06 -6.83 29.69
C GLN A 392 -46.69 -7.13 29.07
N THR A 393 -46.33 -6.30 28.11
CA THR A 393 -45.01 -6.29 27.47
C THR A 393 -44.36 -4.92 27.65
N ALA A 394 -43.11 -4.87 28.08
CA ALA A 394 -42.36 -3.63 28.18
C ALA A 394 -40.98 -3.79 27.53
N THR A 395 -40.43 -2.69 27.00
CA THR A 395 -39.07 -2.66 26.48
C THR A 395 -38.12 -2.26 27.60
N ILE A 396 -37.07 -3.03 27.80
CA ILE A 396 -36.01 -2.72 28.76
C ILE A 396 -35.13 -1.61 28.17
N THR A 397 -35.04 -0.46 28.84
CA THR A 397 -34.21 0.67 28.41
C THR A 397 -32.81 0.62 28.99
N ASP A 398 -32.64 -0.05 30.13
CA ASP A 398 -31.37 -0.17 30.85
C ASP A 398 -31.38 -1.42 31.75
N TYR A 399 -30.22 -2.04 31.97
CA TYR A 399 -30.06 -3.24 32.78
C TYR A 399 -28.75 -3.22 33.55
N VAL A 400 -28.83 -3.31 34.87
CA VAL A 400 -27.67 -3.39 35.75
C VAL A 400 -27.48 -4.85 36.19
N GLY A 401 -26.44 -5.51 35.68
CA GLY A 401 -26.16 -6.93 35.87
C GLY A 401 -25.71 -7.28 37.29
N SER A 402 -25.12 -6.33 38.00
CA SER A 402 -24.74 -6.51 39.42
C SER A 402 -25.95 -6.60 40.35
N THR A 403 -27.04 -5.89 40.04
CA THR A 403 -28.27 -5.85 40.84
C THR A 403 -29.44 -6.62 40.22
N LYS A 404 -29.27 -7.10 38.98
CA LYS A 404 -30.30 -7.76 38.16
C LYS A 404 -31.54 -6.88 37.93
N VAL A 405 -31.39 -5.56 38.00
CA VAL A 405 -32.51 -4.62 37.83
C VAL A 405 -32.62 -4.24 36.37
N ALA A 406 -33.78 -4.50 35.77
CA ALA A 406 -34.17 -4.05 34.45
C ALA A 406 -35.06 -2.81 34.57
N SER A 407 -34.68 -1.71 33.94
CA SER A 407 -35.48 -0.49 33.83
C SER A 407 -36.45 -0.62 32.67
N ALA A 408 -37.75 -0.65 32.97
CA ALA A 408 -38.83 -0.79 31.99
C ALA A 408 -40.12 -0.22 32.57
N THR A 409 -40.93 0.44 31.74
CA THR A 409 -42.19 1.05 32.19
C THR A 409 -43.33 0.04 32.12
N PHE A 410 -43.97 -0.25 33.27
CA PHE A 410 -45.09 -1.16 33.38
C PHE A 410 -46.38 -0.40 33.73
N SER A 411 -47.50 -0.78 33.10
CA SER A 411 -48.82 -0.20 33.43
C SER A 411 -49.37 -0.75 34.74
N THR A 412 -49.02 -1.98 35.09
CA THR A 412 -49.29 -2.60 36.39
C THR A 412 -47.97 -3.08 36.97
N ASN A 413 -47.65 -2.63 38.18
CA ASN A 413 -46.39 -2.95 38.83
C ASN A 413 -46.25 -4.48 38.99
N PRO A 414 -45.19 -5.09 38.43
CA PRO A 414 -44.86 -6.47 38.73
C PRO A 414 -44.43 -6.64 40.19
N ASP A 415 -44.61 -7.83 40.74
CA ASP A 415 -44.21 -8.18 42.09
C ASP A 415 -43.39 -9.48 42.11
N ASN A 416 -43.10 -10.01 43.30
CA ASN A 416 -42.31 -11.23 43.47
C ASN A 416 -43.03 -12.53 43.06
N THR A 417 -44.27 -12.43 42.57
CA THR A 417 -45.04 -13.54 41.99
C THR A 417 -45.11 -13.46 40.46
N SER A 418 -44.68 -12.35 39.86
CA SER A 418 -44.71 -12.14 38.41
C SER A 418 -43.69 -13.03 37.71
N THR A 419 -44.16 -13.97 36.87
CA THR A 419 -43.28 -14.73 35.98
C THR A 419 -43.10 -13.99 34.66
N TYR A 420 -41.91 -14.03 34.08
CA TYR A 420 -41.59 -13.31 32.86
C TYR A 420 -40.79 -14.14 31.86
N THR A 421 -40.83 -13.71 30.60
CA THR A 421 -39.93 -14.16 29.52
C THR A 421 -39.35 -12.94 28.82
N LEU A 422 -38.03 -12.88 28.68
CA LEU A 422 -37.35 -11.88 27.86
C LEU A 422 -37.27 -12.36 26.42
N ASN A 423 -37.49 -11.48 25.46
CA ASN A 423 -37.28 -11.79 24.05
C ASN A 423 -36.43 -10.69 23.41
N SER A 424 -35.33 -11.07 22.76
CA SER A 424 -34.54 -10.16 21.94
C SER A 424 -35.32 -9.77 20.68
N ARG A 425 -35.37 -8.46 20.37
CA ARG A 425 -36.14 -7.94 19.23
C ARG A 425 -35.38 -7.99 17.90
N TRP A 426 -34.05 -7.98 17.95
CA TRP A 426 -33.15 -7.93 16.79
C TRP A 426 -31.89 -8.78 17.02
N ALA A 427 -32.06 -10.02 17.45
CA ALA A 427 -30.93 -10.93 17.65
C ALA A 427 -30.89 -11.99 16.55
N LEU A 428 -29.68 -12.30 16.09
CA LEU A 428 -29.41 -13.37 15.15
C LEU A 428 -28.47 -14.38 15.81
N LEU A 429 -28.82 -15.67 15.69
CA LEU A 429 -28.00 -16.77 16.13
C LEU A 429 -27.27 -17.35 14.93
N ILE A 430 -25.96 -17.33 15.03
CA ILE A 430 -25.02 -17.91 14.09
C ILE A 430 -24.62 -19.27 14.64
N ARG A 431 -24.78 -20.29 13.81
CA ARG A 431 -24.36 -21.64 14.13
C ARG A 431 -23.32 -22.11 13.14
N THR A 432 -22.28 -22.70 13.70
CA THR A 432 -21.09 -23.19 13.01
C THR A 432 -20.81 -24.62 13.49
N LEU A 433 -20.00 -25.37 12.75
CA LEU A 433 -19.69 -26.76 13.09
C LEU A 433 -18.49 -26.83 14.06
N THR A 434 -18.54 -27.75 15.03
CA THR A 434 -17.41 -28.02 15.94
C THR A 434 -16.14 -28.40 15.21
N SER A 435 -16.24 -29.05 14.05
CA SER A 435 -15.09 -29.46 13.24
C SER A 435 -14.41 -28.31 12.49
N GLU A 436 -15.09 -27.17 12.33
CA GLU A 436 -14.64 -26.05 11.50
C GLU A 436 -14.32 -24.80 12.30
N THR A 437 -14.90 -24.68 13.49
CA THR A 437 -14.85 -23.46 14.27
C THR A 437 -13.55 -23.39 15.06
N PRO A 438 -12.75 -22.33 14.87
CA PRO A 438 -11.56 -22.14 15.69
C PRO A 438 -11.97 -21.94 17.15
N ASP A 439 -11.16 -22.51 18.05
CA ASP A 439 -11.33 -22.49 19.51
C ASP A 439 -12.51 -23.30 20.07
N ALA A 440 -13.30 -23.95 19.22
CA ALA A 440 -14.38 -24.80 19.68
C ALA A 440 -13.87 -26.18 20.11
N THR A 441 -14.26 -26.62 21.31
CA THR A 441 -13.93 -27.95 21.83
C THR A 441 -15.17 -28.82 21.98
N SER A 442 -16.34 -28.21 22.20
CA SER A 442 -17.62 -28.87 22.41
C SER A 442 -18.76 -28.12 21.70
N ALA A 443 -19.88 -28.80 21.48
CA ALA A 443 -21.10 -28.13 21.03
C ALA A 443 -21.67 -27.26 22.16
N GLY A 444 -22.18 -26.09 21.80
CA GLY A 444 -22.60 -25.02 22.71
C GLY A 444 -21.53 -23.97 22.97
N ASP A 445 -20.27 -24.21 22.56
CA ASP A 445 -19.19 -23.23 22.73
C ASP A 445 -19.48 -21.95 21.91
N THR A 446 -18.94 -20.83 22.39
CA THR A 446 -18.94 -19.54 21.68
C THR A 446 -17.54 -19.25 21.17
N SER A 447 -17.41 -18.80 19.92
CA SER A 447 -16.11 -18.49 19.31
C SER A 447 -15.97 -16.98 19.18
N ALA A 448 -14.99 -16.40 19.87
CA ALA A 448 -14.62 -15.00 19.79
C ALA A 448 -14.26 -14.56 18.35
N PRO A 449 -13.41 -15.29 17.58
CA PRO A 449 -13.05 -14.84 16.23
C PRO A 449 -14.25 -14.81 15.27
N VAL A 450 -15.25 -15.70 15.46
CA VAL A 450 -16.48 -15.66 14.67
C VAL A 450 -17.32 -14.42 14.99
N LEU A 451 -17.44 -14.06 16.27
CA LEU A 451 -18.17 -12.86 16.69
C LEU A 451 -17.48 -11.58 16.19
N ASP A 452 -16.16 -11.49 16.30
CA ASP A 452 -15.40 -10.31 15.84
C ASP A 452 -15.46 -10.14 14.31
N ALA A 453 -15.40 -11.24 13.55
CA ALA A 453 -15.50 -11.18 12.09
C ALA A 453 -16.85 -10.64 11.64
N VAL A 454 -17.91 -11.04 12.34
CA VAL A 454 -19.29 -10.69 12.01
C VAL A 454 -19.65 -9.28 12.48
N GLU A 455 -19.06 -8.81 13.56
CA GLU A 455 -19.31 -7.47 14.10
C GLU A 455 -19.03 -6.37 13.07
N LEU A 456 -18.02 -6.58 12.21
CA LEU A 456 -17.67 -5.70 11.09
C LEU A 456 -18.72 -5.70 9.97
N ALA A 457 -19.51 -6.77 9.82
CA ALA A 457 -20.58 -6.92 8.82
C ALA A 457 -21.98 -6.64 9.40
N ARG A 458 -22.06 -6.15 10.65
CA ARG A 458 -23.29 -6.09 11.42
C ARG A 458 -24.32 -5.12 10.84
N PRO A 459 -25.58 -5.57 10.62
CA PRO A 459 -26.68 -4.67 10.34
C PRO A 459 -26.96 -3.77 11.56
N MET A 460 -27.25 -2.50 11.32
CA MET A 460 -27.55 -1.56 12.40
C MET A 460 -28.67 -2.06 13.31
N GLY A 461 -28.43 -2.03 14.63
CA GLY A 461 -29.41 -2.40 15.65
C GLY A 461 -29.56 -3.90 15.91
N PHE A 462 -28.87 -4.76 15.17
CA PHE A 462 -28.84 -6.19 15.46
C PHE A 462 -27.77 -6.56 16.49
N SER A 463 -28.01 -7.64 17.23
CA SER A 463 -27.03 -8.32 18.09
C SER A 463 -26.77 -9.72 17.56
N PHE A 464 -25.52 -10.16 17.64
CA PHE A 464 -25.15 -11.51 17.22
C PHE A 464 -24.85 -12.39 18.42
N TYR A 465 -25.30 -13.62 18.30
CA TYR A 465 -24.98 -14.71 19.20
C TYR A 465 -24.40 -15.83 18.38
N HIS A 466 -23.49 -16.57 18.97
CA HIS A 466 -22.81 -17.68 18.31
C HIS A 466 -22.98 -18.95 19.15
N ALA A 467 -23.26 -20.07 18.50
CA ALA A 467 -23.26 -21.38 19.13
C ALA A 467 -22.68 -22.40 18.18
N VAL A 468 -21.72 -23.19 18.66
CA VAL A 468 -21.13 -24.28 17.89
C VAL A 468 -22.02 -25.52 18.00
N GLU A 469 -22.21 -26.26 16.90
CA GLU A 469 -23.01 -27.48 16.85
C GLU A 469 -22.19 -28.65 16.28
N THR A 470 -22.42 -29.87 16.74
CA THR A 470 -21.73 -31.06 16.17
C THR A 470 -22.22 -31.41 14.77
N ALA A 471 -23.44 -31.01 14.43
CA ALA A 471 -24.03 -31.19 13.11
C ALA A 471 -25.18 -30.19 12.89
N LEU A 472 -25.20 -29.59 11.70
CA LEU A 472 -26.31 -28.73 11.28
C LEU A 472 -27.33 -29.57 10.52
N TYR A 473 -28.30 -30.12 11.24
CA TYR A 473 -29.41 -30.85 10.61
C TYR A 473 -30.42 -29.87 10.01
N LEU A 474 -30.71 -30.02 8.72
CA LEU A 474 -31.95 -29.49 8.14
C LEU A 474 -33.12 -30.33 8.67
N THR A 475 -33.55 -30.06 9.90
CA THR A 475 -34.75 -30.72 10.43
C THR A 475 -35.97 -30.05 9.82
N LEU A 476 -36.49 -30.65 8.74
CA LEU A 476 -37.88 -30.52 8.35
C LEU A 476 -38.72 -31.02 9.55
N ASN A 477 -39.06 -30.13 10.50
CA ASN A 477 -39.97 -30.29 11.66
C ASN A 477 -39.47 -29.68 12.99
N ASN A 478 -38.43 -28.83 13.03
CA ASN A 478 -38.18 -28.02 14.23
C ASN A 478 -38.97 -26.70 14.16
N MET A 479 -39.99 -26.58 15.01
CA MET A 479 -40.91 -25.44 15.10
C MET A 479 -40.24 -24.07 15.30
N GLY A 480 -38.97 -24.02 15.72
CA GLY A 480 -38.22 -22.78 15.92
C GLY A 480 -37.56 -22.21 14.66
N ILE A 481 -37.33 -23.00 13.61
CA ILE A 481 -36.38 -22.62 12.54
C ILE A 481 -36.98 -22.72 11.12
N GLY A 482 -38.11 -23.40 10.94
CA GLY A 482 -38.77 -23.48 9.63
C GLY A 482 -40.28 -23.33 9.73
N ARG A 483 -40.83 -22.18 9.31
CA ARG A 483 -42.27 -22.04 9.04
C ARG A 483 -42.50 -21.82 7.56
N LEU A 484 -42.96 -22.86 6.88
CA LEU A 484 -43.51 -22.83 5.52
C LEU A 484 -44.77 -23.72 5.50
N ASN A 485 -45.80 -23.41 6.31
CA ASN A 485 -47.14 -24.00 6.10
C ASN A 485 -48.32 -23.39 6.88
N LEU A 486 -48.40 -22.06 7.05
CA LEU A 486 -49.70 -21.43 7.35
C LEU A 486 -49.97 -20.38 6.29
N PHE A 487 -50.58 -20.85 5.19
CA PHE A 487 -51.46 -20.17 4.23
C PHE A 487 -51.25 -20.84 2.86
N LYS A 488 -52.33 -21.47 2.37
CA LYS A 488 -52.39 -22.09 1.05
C LYS A 488 -52.37 -20.96 0.01
N LEU A 489 -51.40 -20.97 -0.91
CA LEU A 489 -51.35 -20.03 -2.02
C LEU A 489 -52.32 -20.52 -3.12
N GLY A 490 -53.48 -19.87 -3.25
CA GLY A 490 -54.50 -20.13 -4.29
C GLY A 490 -55.34 -21.39 -4.04
N THR A 491 -56.64 -21.44 -4.38
CA THR A 491 -57.47 -20.62 -5.29
C THR A 491 -58.07 -19.36 -4.69
#